data_AF-A0A918JXC2-F1
#
_entry.id   AF-A0A918JXC2-F1
#
_cell.length_a   1.000
_cell.length_b   1.000
_cell.length_c   1.000
_cell.angle_alpha   90.00
_cell.angle_beta   90.00
_cell.angle_gamma   90.00
#
_symmetry.space_group_name_H-M   'P 1'
#
loop_
_entity.id
_entity.type
_entity.pdbx_description
1 polymer ?
#
loop_
_entity_poly.entity_id
_entity_poly.type
_entity_poly.pdbx_seq_one_letter_code
_entity_poly.pdbx_strand_id
1 'polypeptide(L)'
;MLSHFFEEPLHDMPLWRQAWLAFVDPINYTFWFIRELIFYVWLTPLIYLAIRYLKFYFLIFLCALLFLQQPSLFYVNNVHLLQYLGLFSFTCGAYTSITKLNIVSNFKTSTYLLSVVVWGIGIFLNFYVRDAYEETHIISIICKRLTMFIGFFTVWTIYDFINRKYEFTNKPLYGYRFFIYAAHGVALTYFTKIYVKYIGENDILLLLLFFISSILATLACVACARLLQKTTPKVYSLLTGSR
;
A
#
# COMPACT_ATOMS: atom_id res chain seq x y z
N MET A 1 3.45 -23.54 -10.51
CA MET A 1 3.90 -22.41 -9.66
C MET A 1 2.82 -21.89 -8.69
N LEU A 2 1.84 -22.71 -8.26
CA LEU A 2 1.12 -22.53 -6.99
C LEU A 2 1.82 -23.32 -5.86
N SER A 3 2.59 -24.35 -6.26
CA SER A 3 3.55 -25.13 -5.49
C SER A 3 4.74 -24.34 -4.92
N HIS A 4 4.77 -23.01 -5.09
CA HIS A 4 5.85 -22.16 -4.59
C HIS A 4 5.43 -21.30 -3.38
N PHE A 5 4.14 -21.31 -3.01
CA PHE A 5 3.65 -20.63 -1.80
C PHE A 5 3.56 -21.56 -0.59
N PHE A 6 3.54 -22.87 -0.83
CA PHE A 6 3.37 -23.89 0.21
C PHE A 6 4.31 -25.05 -0.11
N GLU A 7 5.33 -25.24 0.73
CA GLU A 7 6.13 -26.48 0.74
C GLU A 7 5.24 -27.67 1.13
N GLU A 8 4.20 -27.43 1.93
CA GLU A 8 3.22 -28.40 2.43
C GLU A 8 1.83 -27.77 2.51
N PRO A 9 0.72 -28.52 2.35
CA PRO A 9 -0.64 -28.00 2.51
C PRO A 9 -0.88 -27.36 3.88
N LEU A 10 -1.69 -26.30 3.95
CA LEU A 10 -1.91 -25.53 5.18
C LEU A 10 -2.42 -26.38 6.38
N HIS A 11 -3.21 -27.41 6.09
CA HIS A 11 -3.78 -28.31 7.11
C HIS A 11 -2.76 -29.27 7.70
N ASP A 12 -1.66 -29.53 6.98
CA ASP A 12 -0.57 -30.40 7.43
C ASP A 12 0.48 -29.64 8.25
N MET A 13 0.44 -28.30 8.21
CA MET A 13 1.39 -27.46 8.93
C MET A 13 1.13 -27.45 10.44
N PRO A 14 2.18 -27.38 11.29
CA PRO A 14 2.01 -27.20 12.72
C PRO A 14 1.34 -25.85 13.05
N LEU A 15 0.53 -25.82 14.11
CA LEU A 15 -0.28 -24.65 14.50
C LEU A 15 0.52 -23.35 14.62
N TRP A 16 1.76 -23.41 15.11
CA TRP A 16 2.61 -22.22 15.23
C TRP A 16 2.97 -21.61 13.86
N ARG A 17 3.14 -22.45 12.82
CA ARG A 17 3.42 -22.00 11.44
C ARG A 17 2.17 -21.42 10.80
N GLN A 18 1.00 -22.01 11.07
CA GLN A 18 -0.28 -21.43 10.66
C GLN A 18 -0.50 -20.05 11.31
N ALA A 19 -0.23 -19.92 12.61
CA ALA A 19 -0.32 -18.64 13.33
C ALA A 19 0.67 -17.61 12.77
N TRP A 20 1.91 -18.03 12.45
CA TRP A 20 2.91 -17.17 11.81
C TRP A 20 2.41 -16.65 10.45
N LEU A 21 1.85 -17.53 9.61
CA LEU A 21 1.29 -17.19 8.30
C LEU A 21 -0.01 -16.38 8.37
N ALA A 22 -0.71 -16.39 9.50
CA ALA A 22 -1.91 -15.58 9.72
C ALA A 22 -1.55 -14.16 10.18
N PHE A 23 -0.60 -14.03 11.11
CA PHE A 23 -0.33 -12.77 11.82
C PHE A 23 0.97 -12.06 11.42
N VAL A 24 2.01 -12.80 11.03
CA VAL A 24 3.35 -12.21 10.81
C VAL A 24 3.69 -12.15 9.34
N ASP A 25 3.49 -13.24 8.59
CA ASP A 25 3.71 -13.31 7.15
C ASP A 25 2.43 -13.72 6.40
N PRO A 26 1.48 -12.78 6.22
CA PRO A 26 0.17 -13.10 5.66
C PRO A 26 0.26 -13.75 4.28
N ILE A 27 -0.36 -14.93 4.15
CA ILE A 27 -0.47 -15.68 2.89
C ILE A 27 -0.97 -14.78 1.74
N ASN A 28 -1.98 -13.97 2.04
CA ASN A 28 -2.40 -12.92 1.15
C ASN A 28 -1.52 -11.69 1.40
N TYR A 29 -0.55 -11.47 0.50
CA TYR A 29 0.43 -10.41 0.64
C TYR A 29 -0.24 -9.08 1.02
N THR A 30 -1.39 -8.73 0.44
CA THR A 30 -2.07 -7.45 0.69
C THR A 30 -2.26 -7.16 2.18
N PHE A 31 -2.50 -8.19 3.01
CA PHE A 31 -2.69 -8.09 4.46
C PHE A 31 -1.43 -7.71 5.25
N TRP A 32 -0.25 -7.68 4.62
CA TRP A 32 0.97 -7.13 5.24
C TRP A 32 0.72 -5.72 5.78
N PHE A 33 -0.07 -4.90 5.07
CA PHE A 33 -0.38 -3.54 5.51
C PHE A 33 -1.38 -3.50 6.68
N ILE A 34 -2.38 -4.40 6.74
CA ILE A 34 -3.26 -4.52 7.92
C ILE A 34 -2.45 -4.91 9.16
N ARG A 35 -1.54 -5.88 9.01
CA ARG A 35 -0.63 -6.29 10.09
C ARG A 35 0.15 -5.11 10.64
N GLU A 36 0.79 -4.32 9.77
CA GLU A 36 1.52 -3.12 10.18
C GLU A 36 0.61 -2.14 10.95
N LEU A 37 -0.61 -1.90 10.47
CA LEU A 37 -1.58 -1.06 11.17
C LEU A 37 -1.92 -1.58 12.57
N ILE A 38 -2.11 -2.89 12.74
CA ILE A 38 -2.36 -3.49 14.07
C ILE A 38 -1.20 -3.18 15.02
N PHE A 39 0.04 -3.34 14.55
CA PHE A 39 1.22 -3.02 15.37
C PHE A 39 1.30 -1.52 15.70
N TYR A 40 0.95 -0.64 14.76
CA TYR A 40 0.94 0.81 15.03
C TYR A 40 -0.16 1.20 16.03
N VAL A 41 -1.31 0.53 15.99
CA VAL A 41 -2.38 0.70 17.00
C VAL A 41 -1.85 0.30 18.38
N TRP A 42 -1.13 -0.81 18.51
CA TRP A 42 -0.52 -1.21 19.78
C TRP A 42 0.56 -0.23 20.25
N LEU A 43 1.31 0.38 19.32
CA LEU A 43 2.29 1.42 19.62
C LEU A 43 1.67 2.80 19.89
N THR A 44 0.36 2.97 19.73
CA THR A 44 -0.31 4.28 19.85
C THR A 44 -0.07 4.99 21.18
N PRO A 45 -0.05 4.34 22.36
CA PRO A 45 0.28 5.01 23.63
C PRO A 45 1.68 5.65 23.60
N LEU A 46 2.67 4.95 23.04
CA LEU A 46 4.04 5.44 22.91
C LEU A 46 4.12 6.56 21.88
N ILE A 47 3.45 6.40 20.73
CA ILE A 47 3.36 7.43 19.68
C ILE A 47 2.73 8.71 20.26
N TYR A 48 1.67 8.59 21.06
CA TYR A 48 1.03 9.73 21.72
C TYR A 48 1.98 10.46 22.67
N LEU A 49 2.70 9.72 23.53
CA LEU A 49 3.69 10.32 24.42
C LEU A 49 4.80 11.02 23.62
N ALA A 50 5.32 10.36 22.58
CA ALA A 50 6.33 10.94 21.71
C ALA A 50 5.85 12.25 21.05
N ILE A 51 4.63 12.27 20.50
CA ILE A 51 4.02 13.49 19.95
C ILE A 51 3.87 14.57 21.02
N ARG A 52 3.44 14.20 22.23
CA ARG A 52 3.21 15.15 23.33
C ARG A 52 4.49 15.85 23.78
N TYR A 53 5.59 15.11 23.91
CA TYR A 53 6.87 15.64 24.42
C TYR A 53 7.76 16.21 23.32
N LEU A 54 7.89 15.53 22.19
CA LEU A 54 8.81 15.87 21.10
C LEU A 54 8.14 16.69 19.98
N LYS A 55 6.79 16.74 19.94
CA LYS A 55 6.01 17.53 18.97
C LYS A 55 6.46 17.26 17.52
N PHE A 56 6.65 18.31 16.73
CA PHE A 56 7.07 18.22 15.33
C PHE A 56 8.46 17.58 15.15
N TYR A 57 9.35 17.67 16.13
CA TYR A 57 10.69 17.06 16.05
C TYR A 57 10.62 15.54 15.92
N PHE A 58 9.59 14.90 16.49
CA PHE A 58 9.37 13.47 16.31
C PHE A 58 9.07 13.09 14.85
N LEU A 59 8.32 13.92 14.13
CA LEU A 59 8.06 13.68 12.71
C LEU A 59 9.32 13.84 11.87
N ILE A 60 10.18 14.81 12.19
CA ILE A 60 11.48 14.98 11.52
C ILE A 60 12.34 13.74 11.75
N PHE A 61 12.39 13.24 13.00
CA PHE A 61 13.12 12.02 13.33
C PHE A 61 12.62 10.82 12.52
N LEU A 62 11.30 10.57 12.50
CA LEU A 62 10.73 9.46 11.71
C LEU A 62 10.94 9.64 10.20
N CYS A 63 10.93 10.87 9.69
CA CYS A 63 11.24 11.17 8.30
C CYS A 63 12.70 10.82 7.98
N ALA A 64 13.64 11.12 8.87
CA ALA A 64 15.04 10.75 8.69
C ALA A 64 15.25 9.22 8.62
N LEU A 65 14.45 8.44 9.37
CA LEU A 65 14.51 6.98 9.32
C LEU A 65 14.15 6.41 7.93
N LEU A 66 13.38 7.14 7.11
CA LEU A 66 13.01 6.70 5.76
C LEU A 66 14.22 6.53 4.82
N PHE A 67 15.32 7.22 5.13
CA PHE A 67 16.54 7.23 4.32
C PHE A 67 17.60 6.23 4.80
N LEU A 68 17.31 5.48 5.87
CA LEU A 68 18.17 4.38 6.28
C LEU A 68 18.14 3.26 5.24
N GLN A 69 19.25 2.52 5.16
CA GLN A 69 19.37 1.37 4.27
C GLN A 69 18.33 0.29 4.61
N GLN A 70 18.11 0.05 5.91
CA GLN A 70 17.05 -0.83 6.39
C GLN A 70 15.70 -0.11 6.29
N PRO A 71 14.66 -0.70 5.66
CA PRO A 71 13.34 -0.05 5.49
C PRO A 71 12.43 -0.14 6.72
N SER A 72 12.82 -0.94 7.72
CA SER A 72 11.98 -1.32 8.85
C SER A 72 12.79 -1.40 10.14
N LEU A 73 12.08 -1.33 11.26
CA LEU A 73 12.69 -1.40 12.58
C LEU A 73 13.16 -2.82 12.91
N PHE A 74 12.40 -3.83 12.49
CA PHE A 74 12.78 -5.23 12.64
C PHE A 74 12.79 -5.96 11.30
N TYR A 75 13.70 -6.92 11.17
CA TYR A 75 13.79 -7.86 10.06
C TYR A 75 13.91 -9.27 10.63
N VAL A 76 12.88 -10.08 10.48
CA VAL A 76 12.78 -11.42 11.08
C VAL A 76 12.28 -12.41 10.02
N ASN A 77 12.99 -13.51 9.81
CA ASN A 77 12.62 -14.57 8.86
C ASN A 77 12.25 -14.04 7.46
N ASN A 78 13.05 -13.12 6.92
CA ASN A 78 12.81 -12.44 5.63
C ASN A 78 11.56 -11.54 5.58
N VAL A 79 10.98 -11.20 6.72
CA VAL A 79 9.84 -10.29 6.83
C VAL A 79 10.28 -8.99 7.50
N HIS A 80 9.97 -7.88 6.83
CA HIS A 80 10.10 -6.54 7.39
C HIS A 80 8.89 -6.20 8.26
N LEU A 81 9.13 -5.90 9.54
CA LEU A 81 8.11 -5.51 10.52
C LEU A 81 8.37 -4.09 11.01
N LEU A 82 7.29 -3.32 11.21
CA LEU A 82 7.35 -1.91 11.58
C LEU A 82 8.12 -1.08 10.54
N GLN A 83 7.58 -1.03 9.33
CA GLN A 83 8.16 -0.27 8.23
C GLN A 83 8.16 1.24 8.55
N TYR A 84 9.29 1.91 8.29
CA TYR A 84 9.45 3.32 8.65
C TYR A 84 8.45 4.23 7.91
N LEU A 85 8.14 3.93 6.64
CA LEU A 85 7.14 4.70 5.88
C LEU A 85 5.74 4.58 6.49
N GLY A 86 5.35 3.38 6.90
CA GLY A 86 4.06 3.14 7.54
C GLY A 86 3.98 3.85 8.88
N LEU A 87 5.01 3.72 9.71
CA LEU A 87 5.10 4.38 11.02
C LEU A 87 5.09 5.91 10.90
N PHE A 88 5.86 6.46 9.96
CA PHE A 88 5.86 7.89 9.66
C PHE A 88 4.48 8.38 9.22
N SER A 89 3.86 7.71 8.24
CA SER A 89 2.55 8.09 7.71
C SER A 89 1.45 8.01 8.77
N PHE A 90 1.46 6.95 9.59
CA PHE A 90 0.53 6.79 10.70
C PHE A 90 0.70 7.89 11.74
N THR A 91 1.95 8.21 12.12
CA THR A 91 2.26 9.26 13.09
C THR A 91 1.89 10.65 12.55
N CYS A 92 2.10 10.93 11.26
CA CYS A 92 1.62 12.15 10.62
C CYS A 92 0.11 12.30 10.76
N GLY A 93 -0.66 11.23 10.50
CA GLY A 93 -2.12 11.21 10.69
C GLY A 93 -2.54 11.42 12.14
N ALA A 94 -1.84 10.80 13.09
CA ALA A 94 -2.11 11.00 14.52
C ALA A 94 -1.80 12.44 14.95
N TYR A 95 -0.66 12.99 14.51
CA TYR A 95 -0.26 14.36 14.81
C TYR A 95 -1.26 15.38 14.28
N THR A 96 -1.68 15.26 13.02
CA THR A 96 -2.64 16.20 12.41
C THR A 96 -4.01 16.11 13.06
N SER A 97 -4.44 14.92 13.49
CA SER A 97 -5.68 14.74 14.26
C SER A 97 -5.63 15.42 15.63
N ILE A 98 -4.54 15.22 16.39
CA ILE A 98 -4.35 15.81 17.73
C ILE A 98 -4.25 17.34 17.64
N THR A 99 -3.50 17.84 16.68
CA THR A 99 -3.30 19.29 16.46
C THR A 99 -4.44 19.96 15.69
N LYS A 100 -5.41 19.17 15.20
CA LYS A 100 -6.56 19.61 14.38
C LYS A 100 -6.15 20.42 13.15
N LEU A 101 -5.03 20.04 12.52
CA LEU A 101 -4.55 20.69 11.30
C LEU A 101 -5.43 20.30 10.11
N ASN A 102 -5.89 21.30 9.36
CA ASN A 102 -6.54 21.04 8.08
C ASN A 102 -5.48 20.72 7.03
N ILE A 103 -5.47 19.46 6.58
CA ILE A 103 -4.52 18.91 5.62
C ILE A 103 -5.05 18.88 4.18
N VAL A 104 -6.24 19.43 3.93
CA VAL A 104 -6.78 19.55 2.57
C VAL A 104 -5.94 20.56 1.80
N SER A 105 -5.33 20.10 0.72
CA SER A 105 -4.45 20.95 -0.10
C SER A 105 -5.25 22.02 -0.84
N ASN A 106 -4.84 23.28 -0.68
CA ASN A 106 -5.45 24.45 -1.32
C ASN A 106 -4.54 25.19 -2.30
N PHE A 107 -3.84 24.43 -3.13
CA PHE A 107 -2.92 24.99 -4.12
C PHE A 107 -3.59 25.40 -5.43
N LYS A 108 -2.85 26.16 -6.24
CA LYS A 108 -3.22 26.53 -7.62
C LYS A 108 -3.06 25.32 -8.55
N THR A 109 -3.79 25.29 -9.66
CA THR A 109 -3.70 24.22 -10.68
C THR A 109 -2.27 23.95 -11.15
N SER A 110 -1.46 25.01 -11.31
CA SER A 110 -0.04 24.90 -11.69
C SER A 110 0.80 24.13 -10.67
N THR A 111 0.50 24.22 -9.38
CA THR A 111 1.23 23.49 -8.32
C THR A 111 0.93 22.00 -8.37
N TYR A 112 -0.33 21.60 -8.64
CA TYR A 112 -0.65 20.19 -8.82
C TYR A 112 0.07 19.63 -10.06
N LEU A 113 0.05 20.35 -11.18
CA LEU A 113 0.77 19.96 -12.39
C LEU A 113 2.27 19.84 -12.14
N LEU A 114 2.85 20.81 -11.43
CA LEU A 114 4.27 20.77 -11.03
C LEU A 114 4.58 19.53 -10.19
N SER A 115 3.73 19.18 -9.22
CA SER A 115 3.95 17.98 -8.38
C SER A 115 3.94 16.68 -9.21
N VAL A 116 3.11 16.61 -10.25
CA VAL A 116 3.08 15.48 -11.19
C VAL A 116 4.34 15.44 -12.04
N VAL A 117 4.78 16.58 -12.57
CA VAL A 117 6.00 16.69 -13.38
C VAL A 117 7.23 16.32 -12.56
N VAL A 118 7.36 16.85 -11.34
CA VAL A 118 8.47 16.54 -10.43
C VAL A 118 8.49 15.05 -10.09
N TRP A 119 7.32 14.46 -9.82
CA TRP A 119 7.23 13.02 -9.57
C TRP A 119 7.61 12.19 -10.81
N GLY A 120 7.15 12.59 -12.00
CA GLY A 120 7.51 11.94 -13.27
C GLY A 120 9.01 11.98 -13.56
N ILE A 121 9.66 13.12 -13.34
CA ILE A 121 11.12 13.25 -13.39
C ILE A 121 11.78 12.33 -12.37
N GLY A 122 11.26 12.27 -11.15
CA GLY A 122 11.75 11.36 -10.10
C GLY A 122 11.64 9.88 -10.48
N ILE A 123 10.56 9.47 -11.15
CA ILE A 123 10.40 8.11 -11.68
C ILE A 123 11.44 7.83 -12.77
N PHE A 124 11.62 8.75 -13.72
CA PHE A 124 12.59 8.60 -14.81
C PHE A 124 14.03 8.50 -14.28
N LEU A 125 14.40 9.39 -13.34
CA LEU A 125 15.70 9.33 -12.66
C LEU A 125 15.87 8.03 -11.90
N ASN A 126 14.82 7.53 -11.24
CA ASN A 126 14.90 6.25 -10.53
C ASN A 126 15.19 5.09 -11.47
N PHE A 127 14.57 5.06 -12.65
CA PHE A 127 14.83 4.06 -13.68
C PHE A 127 16.30 4.10 -14.11
N TYR A 128 16.83 5.28 -14.43
CA TYR A 128 18.22 5.45 -14.84
C TYR A 128 19.22 5.06 -13.73
N VAL A 129 18.96 5.45 -12.49
CA VAL A 129 19.83 5.12 -11.34
C VAL A 129 19.83 3.61 -11.07
N ARG A 130 18.70 2.91 -11.22
CA ARG A 130 18.63 1.45 -11.02
C ARG A 130 19.34 0.67 -12.13
N ASP A 131 19.44 1.23 -13.34
CA ASP A 131 20.23 0.66 -14.43
C ASP A 131 21.74 0.84 -14.18
N ALA A 132 22.14 2.01 -13.66
CA ALA A 132 23.54 2.36 -13.44
C ALA A 132 24.15 1.83 -12.12
N TYR A 133 23.33 1.57 -11.09
CA TYR A 133 23.81 1.21 -9.75
C TYR A 133 23.03 0.04 -9.16
N GLU A 134 23.71 -0.79 -8.35
CA GLU A 134 23.07 -1.83 -7.55
C GLU A 134 22.04 -1.25 -6.57
N GLU A 135 21.04 -2.05 -6.20
CA GLU A 135 19.96 -1.62 -5.30
C GLU A 135 20.43 -1.24 -3.90
N THR A 136 21.56 -1.80 -3.46
CA THR A 136 22.19 -1.53 -2.16
C THR A 136 22.98 -0.22 -2.16
N HIS A 137 23.25 0.36 -3.32
CA HIS A 137 24.02 1.58 -3.43
C HIS A 137 23.24 2.77 -2.85
N ILE A 138 23.94 3.65 -2.12
CA ILE A 138 23.31 4.76 -1.39
C ILE A 138 22.51 5.70 -2.31
N ILE A 139 23.00 5.93 -3.53
CA ILE A 139 22.30 6.76 -4.53
C ILE A 139 20.99 6.11 -4.97
N SER A 140 20.98 4.78 -5.17
CA SER A 140 19.78 4.02 -5.55
C SER A 140 18.73 4.07 -4.43
N ILE A 141 19.16 3.90 -3.18
CA ILE A 141 18.31 4.02 -1.99
C ILE A 141 17.72 5.42 -1.89
N ILE A 142 18.55 6.47 -1.90
CA ILE A 142 18.09 7.85 -1.77
C ILE A 142 17.10 8.20 -2.89
N CYS A 143 17.44 7.89 -4.13
CA CYS A 143 16.58 8.17 -5.28
C CYS A 143 15.22 7.46 -5.14
N LYS A 144 15.22 6.17 -4.76
CA LYS A 144 13.99 5.39 -4.53
C LYS A 144 13.12 5.98 -3.42
N ARG A 145 13.72 6.35 -2.29
CA ARG A 145 12.99 6.90 -1.14
C ARG A 145 12.43 8.29 -1.44
N LEU A 146 13.19 9.15 -2.09
CA LEU A 146 12.72 10.47 -2.53
C LEU A 146 11.56 10.35 -3.51
N THR A 147 11.68 9.52 -4.55
CA THR A 147 10.62 9.32 -5.55
C THR A 147 9.35 8.76 -4.91
N MET A 148 9.49 7.83 -3.95
CA MET A 148 8.36 7.30 -3.18
C MET A 148 7.69 8.36 -2.31
N PHE A 149 8.49 9.17 -1.59
CA PHE A 149 7.98 10.23 -0.70
C PHE A 149 7.27 11.33 -1.49
N ILE A 150 7.87 11.80 -2.59
CA ILE A 150 7.25 12.76 -3.52
C ILE A 150 5.97 12.16 -4.08
N GLY A 151 5.99 10.89 -4.50
CA GLY A 151 4.82 10.19 -5.03
C GLY A 151 3.65 10.15 -4.05
N PHE A 152 3.93 9.89 -2.77
CA PHE A 152 2.91 9.93 -1.71
C PHE A 152 2.21 11.30 -1.65
N PHE A 153 2.97 12.39 -1.61
CA PHE A 153 2.38 13.75 -1.60
C PHE A 153 1.66 14.08 -2.91
N THR A 154 2.21 13.69 -4.06
CA THR A 154 1.59 13.92 -5.36
C THR A 154 0.26 13.20 -5.49
N VAL A 155 0.15 11.93 -5.08
CA VAL A 155 -1.11 11.19 -5.09
C VAL A 155 -2.14 11.83 -4.17
N TRP A 156 -1.73 12.27 -2.97
CA TRP A 156 -2.61 12.98 -2.05
C TRP A 156 -3.15 14.28 -2.67
N THR A 157 -2.28 15.13 -3.21
CA THR A 157 -2.70 16.43 -3.76
C THR A 157 -3.58 16.27 -5.00
N ILE A 158 -3.32 15.25 -5.83
CA ILE A 158 -4.21 14.87 -6.95
C ILE A 158 -5.58 14.46 -6.42
N TYR A 159 -5.64 13.63 -5.37
CA TYR A 159 -6.91 13.24 -4.77
C TYR A 159 -7.72 14.46 -4.32
N ASP A 160 -7.10 15.40 -3.61
CA ASP A 160 -7.77 16.64 -3.18
C ASP A 160 -8.23 17.48 -4.37
N PHE A 161 -7.40 17.63 -5.40
CA PHE A 161 -7.75 18.36 -6.62
C PHE A 161 -8.97 17.78 -7.33
N ILE A 162 -9.05 16.45 -7.47
CA ILE A 162 -10.18 15.79 -8.13
C ILE A 162 -11.41 15.82 -7.23
N ASN A 163 -11.25 15.61 -5.92
CA ASN A 163 -12.35 15.60 -4.96
C ASN A 163 -13.10 16.94 -4.91
N ARG A 164 -12.41 18.07 -5.09
CA ARG A 164 -13.04 19.40 -5.21
C ARG A 164 -14.03 19.53 -6.36
N LYS A 165 -13.82 18.79 -7.44
CA LYS A 165 -14.63 18.90 -8.66
C LYS A 165 -15.75 17.87 -8.70
N TYR A 166 -15.52 16.69 -8.14
CA TYR A 166 -16.37 15.52 -8.37
C TYR A 166 -17.00 14.93 -7.11
N GLU A 167 -16.77 15.54 -5.94
CA GLU A 167 -17.26 15.12 -4.62
C GLU A 167 -17.34 13.60 -4.47
N PHE A 168 -16.22 12.97 -4.11
CA PHE A 168 -16.14 11.53 -3.98
C PHE A 168 -16.80 10.98 -2.71
N THR A 169 -17.43 11.82 -1.90
CA THR A 169 -18.16 11.38 -0.72
C THR A 169 -19.43 10.62 -1.14
N ASN A 170 -19.72 9.52 -0.45
CA ASN A 170 -21.00 8.78 -0.52
C ASN A 170 -21.35 7.98 -1.79
N LYS A 171 -20.41 7.72 -2.71
CA LYS A 171 -20.71 6.78 -3.83
C LYS A 171 -20.78 5.32 -3.34
N PRO A 172 -21.78 4.53 -3.77
CA PRO A 172 -21.98 3.14 -3.30
C PRO A 172 -20.80 2.21 -3.62
N LEU A 173 -20.01 2.54 -4.65
CA LEU A 173 -18.77 1.82 -4.98
C LEU A 173 -17.76 1.81 -3.83
N TYR A 174 -17.81 2.81 -2.96
CA TYR A 174 -16.88 2.95 -1.86
C TYR A 174 -17.16 2.02 -0.68
N GLY A 175 -18.36 1.44 -0.59
CA GLY A 175 -18.65 0.35 0.35
C GLY A 175 -17.88 -0.94 0.05
N TYR A 176 -17.25 -1.05 -1.12
CA TYR A 176 -16.46 -2.23 -1.50
C TYR A 176 -14.95 -2.04 -1.34
N ARG A 177 -14.48 -0.87 -0.85
CA ARG A 177 -13.04 -0.53 -0.78
C ARG A 177 -12.22 -1.59 -0.06
N PHE A 178 -12.70 -2.05 1.10
CA PHE A 178 -12.00 -3.07 1.89
C PHE A 178 -11.94 -4.41 1.16
N PHE A 179 -13.06 -4.83 0.56
CA PHE A 179 -13.09 -6.08 -0.20
C PHE A 179 -12.15 -6.04 -1.41
N ILE A 180 -12.14 -4.93 -2.17
CA ILE A 180 -11.19 -4.73 -3.28
C ILE A 180 -9.76 -4.82 -2.76
N TYR A 181 -9.45 -4.11 -1.69
CA TYR A 181 -8.12 -4.17 -1.06
C TYR A 181 -7.73 -5.60 -0.65
N ALA A 182 -8.65 -6.38 -0.06
CA ALA A 182 -8.38 -7.74 0.36
C ALA A 182 -8.24 -8.73 -0.82
N ALA A 183 -9.03 -8.58 -1.89
CA ALA A 183 -9.16 -9.59 -2.94
C ALA A 183 -8.36 -9.30 -4.22
N HIS A 184 -7.96 -8.05 -4.48
CA HIS A 184 -7.35 -7.67 -5.77
C HIS A 184 -6.07 -8.45 -6.09
N GLY A 185 -5.23 -8.76 -5.10
CA GLY A 185 -4.00 -9.52 -5.31
C GLY A 185 -4.25 -10.93 -5.87
N VAL A 186 -5.34 -11.58 -5.42
CA VAL A 186 -5.78 -12.88 -5.94
C VAL A 186 -6.25 -12.72 -7.38
N ALA A 187 -7.12 -11.74 -7.65
CA ALA A 187 -7.64 -11.48 -8.99
C ALA A 187 -6.52 -11.19 -10.00
N LEU A 188 -5.56 -10.34 -9.64
CA LEU A 188 -4.39 -10.03 -10.46
C LEU A 188 -3.58 -11.29 -10.78
N THR A 189 -3.29 -12.12 -9.78
CA THR A 189 -2.53 -13.37 -9.97
C THR A 189 -3.21 -14.32 -10.94
N TYR A 190 -4.55 -14.44 -10.88
CA TYR A 190 -5.31 -15.26 -11.82
C TYR A 190 -5.26 -14.68 -13.25
N PHE A 191 -5.46 -13.37 -13.40
CA PHE A 191 -5.41 -12.73 -14.71
C PHE A 191 -4.03 -12.83 -15.35
N THR A 192 -2.96 -12.56 -14.62
CA THR A 192 -1.58 -12.72 -15.11
C THR A 192 -1.32 -14.15 -15.59
N LYS A 193 -1.77 -15.17 -14.86
CA LYS A 193 -1.62 -16.58 -15.27
C LYS A 193 -2.37 -16.90 -16.57
N ILE A 194 -3.57 -16.36 -16.74
CA ILE A 194 -4.35 -16.53 -17.97
C ILE A 194 -3.58 -15.90 -19.13
N TYR A 195 -3.11 -14.66 -18.98
CA TYR A 195 -2.42 -13.98 -20.07
C TYR A 195 -1.12 -14.66 -20.48
N VAL A 196 -0.25 -14.99 -19.51
CA VAL A 196 1.02 -15.67 -19.80
C VAL A 196 0.76 -17.01 -20.50
N LYS A 197 -0.27 -17.76 -20.10
CA LYS A 197 -0.61 -19.05 -20.72
C LYS A 197 -1.13 -18.94 -22.15
N TYR A 198 -1.98 -17.96 -22.43
CA TYR A 198 -2.73 -17.91 -23.71
C TYR A 198 -2.21 -16.90 -24.72
N ILE A 199 -1.53 -15.84 -24.27
CA ILE A 199 -1.13 -14.71 -25.11
C ILE A 199 0.37 -14.75 -25.43
N GLY A 200 1.19 -15.32 -24.54
CA GLY A 200 2.64 -15.38 -24.67
C GLY A 200 3.37 -14.15 -24.12
N GLU A 201 4.69 -14.14 -24.29
CA GLU A 201 5.61 -13.17 -23.65
C GLU A 201 6.06 -12.08 -24.64
N ASN A 202 5.15 -11.15 -24.98
CA ASN A 202 5.49 -9.95 -25.75
C ASN A 202 5.54 -8.73 -24.82
N ASP A 203 6.66 -8.02 -24.77
CA ASP A 203 6.90 -6.93 -23.80
C ASP A 203 5.86 -5.80 -23.85
N ILE A 204 5.50 -5.33 -25.06
CA ILE A 204 4.51 -4.25 -25.23
C ILE A 204 3.13 -4.73 -24.76
N LEU A 205 2.80 -5.97 -25.10
CA LEU A 205 1.53 -6.58 -24.72
C LEU A 205 1.46 -6.81 -23.21
N LEU A 206 2.55 -7.27 -22.58
CA LEU A 206 2.67 -7.40 -21.13
C LEU A 206 2.53 -6.05 -20.42
N LEU A 207 3.12 -4.98 -20.97
CA LEU A 207 2.95 -3.62 -20.45
C LEU A 207 1.50 -3.14 -20.54
N LEU A 208 0.82 -3.35 -21.66
CA LEU A 208 -0.60 -3.02 -21.79
C LEU A 208 -1.46 -3.84 -20.82
N LEU A 209 -1.19 -5.14 -20.73
CA LEU A 209 -1.89 -6.05 -19.84
C LEU A 209 -1.68 -5.68 -18.37
N PHE A 210 -0.53 -5.14 -17.97
CA PHE A 210 -0.30 -4.67 -16.61
C PHE A 210 -1.35 -3.62 -16.17
N PHE A 211 -1.61 -2.62 -17.02
CA PHE A 211 -2.62 -1.60 -16.73
C PHE A 211 -4.05 -2.14 -16.82
N ILE A 212 -4.35 -2.95 -17.85
CA ILE A 212 -5.67 -3.55 -18.05
C ILE A 212 -6.03 -4.50 -16.89
N SER A 213 -5.06 -5.29 -16.41
CA SER A 213 -5.23 -6.22 -15.28
C SER A 213 -5.73 -5.52 -14.03
N SER A 214 -5.21 -4.32 -13.74
CA SER A 214 -5.62 -3.54 -12.57
C SER A 214 -7.09 -3.11 -12.65
N ILE A 215 -7.54 -2.72 -13.85
CA ILE A 215 -8.95 -2.37 -14.10
C ILE A 215 -9.83 -3.61 -13.98
N LEU A 216 -9.46 -4.70 -14.64
CA LEU A 216 -10.21 -5.96 -14.62
C LEU A 216 -10.29 -6.56 -13.20
N ALA A 217 -9.20 -6.52 -12.44
CA ALA A 217 -9.16 -6.96 -11.04
C ALA A 217 -10.11 -6.15 -10.17
N THR A 218 -10.13 -4.83 -10.35
CA THR A 218 -11.06 -3.96 -9.62
C THR A 218 -12.52 -4.27 -9.97
N LEU A 219 -12.84 -4.40 -11.27
CA LEU A 219 -14.18 -4.73 -11.73
C LEU A 219 -14.65 -6.11 -11.24
N ALA A 220 -13.78 -7.12 -11.31
CA ALA A 220 -14.04 -8.45 -10.80
C ALA A 220 -14.30 -8.44 -9.28
N CYS A 221 -13.46 -7.73 -8.51
CA CYS A 221 -13.66 -7.59 -7.07
C CYS A 221 -14.99 -6.91 -6.74
N VAL A 222 -15.35 -5.83 -7.44
CA VAL A 222 -16.64 -5.15 -7.25
C VAL A 222 -17.81 -6.06 -7.61
N ALA A 223 -17.73 -6.79 -8.72
CA ALA A 223 -18.77 -7.73 -9.12
C ALA A 223 -18.96 -8.84 -8.07
N CYS A 224 -17.86 -9.46 -7.62
CA CYS A 224 -17.88 -10.47 -6.56
C CYS A 224 -18.44 -9.92 -5.25
N ALA A 225 -18.01 -8.73 -4.84
CA ALA A 225 -18.48 -8.08 -3.61
C ALA A 225 -19.99 -7.82 -3.67
N ARG A 226 -20.49 -7.30 -4.80
CA ARG A 226 -21.94 -7.09 -5.02
C ARG A 226 -22.73 -8.38 -4.99
N LEU A 227 -22.22 -9.44 -5.63
CA LEU A 227 -22.86 -10.75 -5.62
C LEU A 227 -22.94 -11.31 -4.19
N LEU A 228 -21.83 -11.31 -3.45
CA LEU A 228 -21.76 -11.78 -2.06
C LEU A 228 -22.67 -10.98 -1.13
N GLN A 229 -22.71 -9.66 -1.29
CA GLN A 229 -23.59 -8.80 -0.50
C GLN A 229 -25.07 -9.12 -0.76
N LYS A 230 -25.43 -9.47 -2.01
CA LYS A 230 -26.79 -9.83 -2.39
C LYS A 230 -27.19 -11.25 -1.97
N THR A 231 -26.30 -12.24 -2.14
CA THR A 231 -26.62 -13.66 -1.91
C THR A 231 -26.40 -14.09 -0.47
N THR A 232 -25.32 -13.61 0.17
CA THR A 232 -24.90 -14.02 1.51
C THR A 232 -24.42 -12.82 2.34
N PRO A 233 -25.31 -11.86 2.68
CA PRO A 233 -24.93 -10.60 3.34
C PRO A 233 -24.24 -10.80 4.69
N LYS A 234 -24.61 -11.86 5.44
CA LYS A 234 -23.96 -12.21 6.71
C LYS A 234 -22.49 -12.59 6.52
N VAL A 235 -22.19 -13.37 5.47
CA VAL A 235 -20.81 -13.75 5.11
C VAL A 235 -20.04 -12.53 4.63
N TYR A 236 -20.64 -11.71 3.77
CA TYR A 236 -20.02 -10.46 3.32
C TYR A 236 -19.66 -9.54 4.50
N SER A 237 -20.60 -9.32 5.42
CA SER A 237 -20.39 -8.51 6.62
C SER A 237 -19.29 -9.08 7.52
N LEU A 238 -19.23 -10.40 7.71
CA LEU A 238 -18.15 -11.05 8.46
C LEU A 238 -16.79 -10.83 7.80
N LEU A 239 -16.72 -11.00 6.47
CA LEU A 239 -15.48 -10.84 5.71
C LEU A 239 -14.97 -9.40 5.68
N THR A 240 -15.86 -8.40 5.66
CA THR A 240 -15.48 -6.98 5.64
C THR A 240 -15.40 -6.33 7.01
N GLY A 241 -15.73 -7.05 8.09
CA GLY A 241 -15.83 -6.48 9.43
C GLY A 241 -16.96 -5.47 9.57
N SER A 242 -18.06 -5.71 8.85
CA SER A 242 -19.25 -4.84 8.76
C SER A 242 -18.96 -3.44 8.19
N ARG A 243 -17.91 -3.33 7.36
CA ARG A 243 -17.56 -2.13 6.60
C ARG A 243 -17.93 -2.27 5.12
#